data_AF-A0A2W6CMC2-F1
#
_entry.id   AF-A0A2W6CMC2-F1
#
_cell.length_a   1.000
_cell.length_b   1.000
_cell.length_c   1.000
_cell.angle_alpha   90.00
_cell.angle_beta   90.00
_cell.angle_gamma   90.00
#
_symmetry.space_group_name_H-M   'P 1'
#
loop_
_entity.id
_entity.type
_entity.pdbx_description
1 polymer ?
#
loop_
_entity_poly.entity_id
_entity_poly.type
_entity_poly.pdbx_seq_one_letter_code
_entity_poly.pdbx_strand_id
1 'polypeptide(L)'
;MAAAGRWIEPAALVVAARVSPASANRYLRKLVAIGALDSRDGRLRRSAGMVTLGRLWAIEAKVEEWQSGLAQVHRYRLWADGAVLVLGRSRVPVEAIAADARHYRVGLVVEGHWVTRPRVAPPDDATRLHASEHMLAALIGAVPGSLS
;
A
#
# COMPACT_ATOMS: atom_id res chain seq x y z
N MET A 1 -7.94 5.56 -10.60
CA MET A 1 -8.25 5.13 -11.98
C MET A 1 -7.48 5.98 -13.01
N ALA A 2 -6.18 6.19 -12.79
CA ALA A 2 -5.35 6.98 -13.69
C ALA A 2 -3.99 6.26 -13.89
N ALA A 3 -3.67 6.01 -15.17
CA ALA A 3 -2.45 5.37 -15.73
C ALA A 3 -2.43 3.84 -15.92
N ALA A 4 -3.45 3.10 -15.49
CA ALA A 4 -3.65 1.73 -15.95
C ALA A 4 -4.23 1.76 -17.38
N GLY A 5 -3.43 1.50 -18.41
CA GLY A 5 -3.96 1.25 -19.75
C GLY A 5 -3.45 2.11 -20.91
N ARG A 6 -2.60 3.11 -20.66
CA ARG A 6 -2.01 3.91 -21.74
C ARG A 6 -0.79 3.21 -22.33
N TRP A 7 -0.73 3.13 -23.65
CA TRP A 7 0.49 2.74 -24.38
C TRP A 7 1.51 3.87 -24.37
N ILE A 8 2.73 3.57 -23.98
CA ILE A 8 3.84 4.51 -23.77
C ILE A 8 5.05 4.03 -24.56
N GLU A 9 5.76 4.98 -25.19
CA GLU A 9 7.02 4.69 -25.86
C GLU A 9 8.11 4.36 -24.82
N PRO A 10 8.92 3.30 -25.02
CA PRO A 10 10.01 2.94 -24.10
C PRO A 10 10.95 4.10 -23.77
N ALA A 11 11.24 4.96 -24.75
CA ALA A 11 12.09 6.15 -24.57
C ALA A 11 11.55 7.12 -23.51
N ALA A 12 10.23 7.29 -23.43
CA ALA A 12 9.61 8.14 -22.42
C ALA A 12 9.82 7.58 -21.00
N LEU A 13 9.77 6.25 -20.86
CA LEU A 13 10.07 5.58 -19.58
C LEU A 13 11.54 5.70 -19.19
N VAL A 14 12.47 5.60 -20.15
CA VAL A 14 13.91 5.79 -19.90
C VAL A 14 14.18 7.18 -19.34
N VAL A 15 13.61 8.22 -19.96
CA VAL A 15 13.75 9.61 -19.51
C VAL A 15 13.15 9.79 -18.12
N ALA A 16 11.94 9.28 -17.89
CA ALA A 16 11.25 9.41 -16.60
C ALA A 16 12.01 8.71 -15.47
N ALA A 17 12.55 7.52 -15.72
CA ALA A 17 13.28 6.72 -14.74
C ALA A 17 14.71 7.23 -14.49
N ARG A 18 15.23 8.14 -15.33
CA ARG A 18 16.59 8.71 -15.22
C ARG A 18 17.69 7.64 -15.17
N VAL A 19 17.55 6.62 -15.99
CA VAL A 19 18.52 5.51 -16.13
C VAL A 19 19.10 5.46 -17.54
N SER A 20 20.21 4.75 -17.74
CA SER A 20 20.77 4.58 -19.08
C SER A 20 19.82 3.79 -20.01
N PRO A 21 19.77 4.08 -21.32
CA PRO A 21 18.91 3.37 -22.25
C PRO A 21 19.14 1.86 -22.27
N ALA A 22 20.41 1.42 -22.18
CA ALA A 22 20.75 0.00 -22.14
C ALA A 22 20.20 -0.71 -20.89
N SER A 23 20.29 -0.06 -19.73
CA SER A 23 19.75 -0.60 -18.48
C SER A 23 18.22 -0.61 -18.47
N ALA A 24 17.58 0.46 -18.94
CA ALA A 24 16.14 0.51 -19.09
C ALA A 24 15.64 -0.59 -20.02
N ASN A 25 16.19 -0.72 -21.23
CA ASN A 25 15.76 -1.72 -22.20
C ASN A 25 15.92 -3.16 -21.67
N ARG A 26 17.01 -3.44 -20.96
CA ARG A 26 17.19 -4.73 -20.29
C ARG A 26 16.09 -4.99 -19.25
N TYR A 27 15.73 -4.00 -18.44
CA TYR A 27 14.70 -4.13 -17.42
C TYR A 27 13.29 -4.23 -18.02
N LEU A 28 12.96 -3.40 -19.01
CA LEU A 28 11.68 -3.44 -19.72
C LEU A 28 11.45 -4.80 -20.39
N ARG A 29 12.48 -5.40 -21.01
CA ARG A 29 12.38 -6.77 -21.55
C ARG A 29 12.07 -7.81 -20.47
N LYS A 30 12.68 -7.69 -19.29
CA LYS A 30 12.37 -8.58 -18.16
C LYS A 30 10.91 -8.41 -17.71
N LEU A 31 10.44 -7.16 -17.60
CA LEU A 31 9.06 -6.88 -17.20
C LEU A 31 8.03 -7.42 -18.21
N VAL A 32 8.31 -7.34 -19.51
CA VAL A 32 7.48 -7.98 -20.55
C VAL A 32 7.52 -9.51 -20.40
N ALA A 33 8.71 -10.09 -20.20
CA ALA A 33 8.86 -11.54 -20.07
C ALA A 33 8.11 -12.14 -18.88
N ILE A 34 7.98 -11.41 -17.77
CA ILE A 34 7.21 -11.85 -16.58
C ILE A 34 5.73 -11.46 -16.65
N GLY A 35 5.26 -10.87 -17.76
CA GLY A 35 3.87 -10.47 -17.94
C GLY A 35 3.45 -9.20 -17.17
N ALA A 36 4.40 -8.45 -16.61
CA ALA A 36 4.11 -7.18 -15.94
C ALA A 36 3.78 -6.05 -16.93
N LEU A 37 4.34 -6.12 -18.14
CA LEU A 37 4.06 -5.20 -19.24
C LEU A 37 3.54 -5.96 -20.46
N ASP A 38 2.51 -5.42 -21.09
CA ASP A 38 2.14 -5.76 -22.47
C ASP A 38 3.05 -4.98 -23.43
N SER A 39 3.43 -5.59 -24.54
CA SER A 39 4.16 -4.95 -25.64
C SER A 39 3.37 -5.07 -26.94
N ARG A 40 3.18 -3.96 -27.64
CA ARG A 40 2.50 -3.91 -28.94
C ARG A 40 3.00 -2.73 -29.76
N ASP A 41 3.34 -2.98 -31.03
CA ASP A 41 3.76 -1.95 -31.99
C ASP A 41 4.90 -1.05 -31.44
N GLY A 42 5.86 -1.66 -30.73
CA GLY A 42 7.00 -0.96 -30.11
C GLY A 42 6.66 -0.21 -28.81
N ARG A 43 5.39 -0.17 -28.40
CA ARG A 43 4.91 0.51 -27.20
C ARG A 43 4.68 -0.46 -26.06
N LEU A 44 4.71 0.08 -24.84
CA LEU A 44 4.54 -0.66 -23.60
C LEU A 44 3.33 -0.15 -22.83
N ARG A 45 2.68 -1.06 -22.11
CA ARG A 45 1.57 -0.75 -21.22
C ARG A 45 1.63 -1.69 -20.03
N ARG A 46 1.20 -1.25 -18.84
CA ARG A 46 1.01 -2.18 -17.72
C ARG A 46 -0.01 -3.25 -18.09
N SER A 47 0.31 -4.52 -17.83
CA SER A 47 -0.61 -5.63 -18.06
C SER A 47 -1.91 -5.41 -17.30
N ALA A 48 -3.05 -5.73 -17.93
CA ALA A 48 -4.35 -5.68 -17.28
C ALA A 48 -4.48 -6.73 -16.16
N GLY A 49 -3.67 -7.78 -16.20
CA GLY A 49 -3.58 -8.79 -15.15
C GLY A 49 -2.88 -8.31 -13.87
N MET A 50 -2.15 -7.18 -13.93
CA MET A 50 -1.59 -6.54 -12.74
C MET A 50 -2.67 -5.76 -12.00
N VAL A 51 -3.35 -6.46 -11.10
CA VAL A 51 -4.36 -5.90 -10.20
C VAL A 51 -3.76 -5.71 -8.80
N THR A 52 -4.17 -4.64 -8.13
CA THR A 52 -3.80 -4.42 -6.72
C THR A 52 -4.60 -5.36 -5.83
N LEU A 53 -4.02 -5.82 -4.72
CA LEU A 53 -4.75 -6.55 -3.68
C LEU A 53 -5.88 -5.66 -3.14
N GLY A 54 -7.13 -6.06 -3.38
CA GLY A 54 -8.40 -5.43 -2.96
C GLY A 54 -8.32 -4.09 -2.20
N ARG A 55 -8.89 -4.08 -0.99
CA ARG A 55 -8.71 -2.98 -0.02
C ARG A 55 -7.69 -3.42 1.02
N LEU A 56 -6.72 -2.56 1.30
CA LEU A 56 -5.73 -2.76 2.34
C LEU A 56 -6.13 -1.96 3.58
N TRP A 57 -6.03 -2.60 4.75
CA TRP A 57 -6.27 -1.98 6.04
C TRP A 57 -5.03 -2.08 6.91
N ALA A 58 -4.64 -0.95 7.51
CA ALA A 58 -3.66 -0.94 8.58
C ALA A 58 -4.39 -1.06 9.92
N ILE A 59 -4.10 -2.11 10.68
CA ILE A 59 -4.69 -2.31 12.02
C ILE A 59 -3.54 -2.50 13.00
N GLU A 60 -3.50 -1.65 14.02
CA GLU A 60 -2.59 -1.82 15.15
C GLU A 60 -3.43 -2.09 16.40
N ALA A 61 -3.06 -3.12 17.15
CA ALA A 61 -3.68 -3.44 18.43
C ALA A 61 -2.68 -3.20 19.56
N LYS A 62 -3.06 -2.36 20.53
CA LYS A 62 -2.30 -2.11 21.76
C LYS A 62 -3.19 -2.33 22.97
N VAL A 63 -2.61 -2.73 24.09
CA VAL A 63 -3.36 -2.77 25.35
C VAL A 63 -3.58 -1.35 25.87
N GLU A 64 -2.52 -0.52 25.89
CA GLU A 64 -2.56 0.82 26.53
C GLU A 64 -1.73 1.90 25.82
N GLU A 65 -0.65 1.52 25.12
CA GLU A 65 0.35 2.43 24.53
C GLU A 65 -0.16 3.14 23.27
N TRP A 66 -1.15 4.03 23.45
CA TRP A 66 -1.89 4.63 22.34
C TRP A 66 -1.06 5.58 21.50
N GLN A 67 -0.08 6.31 22.06
CA GLN A 67 0.75 7.25 21.29
C GLN A 67 1.60 6.51 20.26
N SER A 68 2.27 5.43 20.69
CA SER A 68 3.09 4.61 19.80
C SER A 68 2.23 3.92 18.73
N GLY A 69 1.07 3.39 19.13
CA GLY A 69 0.12 2.76 18.21
C GLY A 69 -0.42 3.74 17.19
N LEU A 70 -0.82 4.94 17.61
CA LEU A 70 -1.33 5.98 16.71
C LEU A 70 -0.26 6.44 15.72
N ALA A 71 0.99 6.60 16.17
CA ALA A 71 2.11 6.93 15.30
C ALA A 71 2.39 5.82 14.26
N GLN A 72 2.30 4.54 14.66
CA GLN A 72 2.43 3.40 13.75
C GLN A 72 1.32 3.39 12.70
N VAL A 73 0.06 3.45 13.14
CA VAL A 73 -1.11 3.43 12.27
C VAL A 73 -1.12 4.62 11.31
N HIS A 74 -0.73 5.81 11.78
CA HIS A 74 -0.62 6.98 10.92
C HIS A 74 0.41 6.78 9.79
N ARG A 75 1.57 6.18 10.08
CA ARG A 75 2.55 5.85 9.04
C ARG A 75 2.00 4.82 8.04
N TYR A 76 1.34 3.78 8.52
CA TYR A 76 0.78 2.74 7.65
C TYR A 76 -0.40 3.21 6.81
N ARG A 77 -1.12 4.25 7.26
CA ARG A 77 -2.20 4.89 6.51
C ARG A 77 -1.74 5.42 5.14
N LEU A 78 -0.46 5.73 4.96
CA LEU A 78 0.08 6.12 3.65
C LEU A 78 -0.06 5.03 2.59
N TRP A 79 -0.14 3.77 3.02
CA TRP A 79 -0.15 2.59 2.15
C TRP A 79 -1.52 1.90 2.07
N ALA A 80 -2.42 2.20 3.02
CA ALA A 80 -3.69 1.50 3.20
C ALA A 80 -4.90 2.40 2.88
N ASP A 81 -6.02 1.79 2.46
CA ASP A 81 -7.29 2.47 2.23
C ASP A 81 -7.87 3.06 3.53
N GLY A 82 -7.60 2.40 4.65
CA GLY A 82 -8.03 2.82 5.97
C GLY A 82 -7.07 2.32 7.05
N ALA A 83 -7.09 3.01 8.19
CA ALA A 83 -6.15 2.75 9.27
C ALA A 83 -6.88 2.84 10.62
N VAL A 84 -6.67 1.86 11.50
CA VAL A 84 -7.40 1.71 12.77
C VAL A 84 -6.43 1.39 13.91
N LEU A 85 -6.56 2.11 15.01
CA LEU A 85 -5.97 1.76 16.30
C LEU A 85 -7.03 1.06 17.15
N VAL A 86 -6.72 -0.13 17.66
CA VAL A 86 -7.54 -0.88 18.59
C VAL A 86 -6.85 -0.87 19.96
N LEU A 87 -7.52 -0.32 20.96
CA LEU A 87 -7.05 -0.26 22.34
C LEU A 87 -7.84 -1.19 23.23
N GLY A 88 -7.12 -2.02 23.98
CA GLY A 88 -7.70 -2.91 24.99
C GLY A 88 -8.29 -2.15 26.18
N ARG A 89 -7.67 -1.02 26.58
CA ARG A 89 -8.18 -0.08 27.58
C ARG A 89 -7.50 1.28 27.43
N SER A 90 -8.05 2.31 28.07
CA SER A 90 -7.43 3.64 28.11
C SER A 90 -7.09 4.05 29.55
N ARG A 91 -5.86 4.54 29.76
CA ARG A 91 -5.43 5.16 31.03
C ARG A 91 -5.69 6.67 31.09
N VAL A 92 -6.07 7.26 29.96
CA VAL A 92 -6.38 8.69 29.80
C VAL A 92 -7.82 8.85 29.30
N PRO A 93 -8.42 10.06 29.37
CA PRO A 93 -9.73 10.30 28.78
C PRO A 93 -9.76 9.91 27.30
N VAL A 94 -10.77 9.12 26.91
CA VAL A 94 -10.93 8.59 25.54
C VAL A 94 -11.09 9.74 24.54
N GLU A 95 -11.66 10.86 24.98
CA GLU A 95 -11.85 12.07 24.21
C GLU A 95 -10.54 12.67 23.71
N ALA A 96 -9.48 12.60 24.52
CA ALA A 96 -8.15 13.09 24.15
C ALA A 96 -7.55 12.26 23.02
N ILE A 97 -7.63 10.93 23.13
CA ILE A 97 -7.16 10.02 22.09
C ILE A 97 -8.00 10.14 20.82
N ALA A 98 -9.31 10.34 20.97
CA ALA A 98 -10.24 10.53 19.87
C ALA A 98 -9.96 11.82 19.09
N ALA A 99 -9.54 12.90 19.76
CA ALA A 99 -9.14 14.14 19.10
C ALA A 99 -7.95 13.90 18.16
N ASP A 100 -6.90 13.23 18.66
CA ASP A 100 -5.71 12.90 17.86
C ASP A 100 -6.04 11.91 16.73
N ALA A 101 -6.84 10.87 17.03
CA ALA A 101 -7.29 9.92 16.01
C ALA A 101 -8.03 10.62 14.86
N ARG A 102 -8.93 11.56 15.17
CA ARG A 102 -9.62 12.38 14.14
C ARG A 102 -8.64 13.25 13.37
N HIS A 103 -7.71 13.90 14.05
CA HIS A 103 -6.68 14.74 13.43
C HIS A 103 -5.88 13.93 12.39
N TYR A 104 -5.43 12.73 12.75
CA TYR A 104 -4.71 11.83 11.85
C TYR A 104 -5.60 11.02 10.89
N ARG A 105 -6.92 11.18 10.97
CA ARG A 105 -7.93 10.47 10.16
C ARG A 105 -7.85 8.94 10.31
N VAL A 106 -7.50 8.50 11.51
CA VAL A 106 -7.40 7.11 11.94
C VAL A 106 -8.66 6.73 12.71
N GLY A 107 -9.14 5.51 12.51
CA GLY A 107 -10.23 4.95 13.31
C GLY A 107 -9.73 4.54 14.69
N LEU A 108 -10.56 4.71 15.70
CA LEU A 108 -10.25 4.34 17.07
C LEU A 108 -11.33 3.38 17.60
N VAL A 109 -10.88 2.23 18.06
CA VAL A 109 -11.67 1.28 18.84
C VAL A 109 -11.09 1.22 20.25
N VAL A 110 -11.92 1.32 21.27
CA VAL A 110 -11.52 1.15 22.68
C VAL A 110 -12.48 0.14 23.30
N GLU A 111 -11.93 -0.92 23.92
CA GLU A 111 -12.73 -1.94 24.62
C GLU A 111 -13.84 -2.53 23.73
N GLY A 112 -13.52 -2.78 22.46
CA GLY A 112 -14.46 -3.32 21.47
C GLY A 112 -15.47 -2.33 20.89
N HIS A 113 -15.45 -1.06 21.30
CA HIS A 113 -16.39 -0.04 20.85
C HIS A 113 -15.73 0.96 19.91
N TRP A 114 -16.42 1.30 18.81
CA TRP A 114 -15.99 2.37 17.92
C TRP A 114 -16.13 3.73 18.59
N VAL A 115 -15.01 4.41 18.81
CA VAL A 115 -14.98 5.80 19.27
C VAL A 115 -14.94 6.74 18.08
N THR A 116 -14.13 6.42 17.07
CA THR A 116 -14.06 7.19 15.82
C THR A 116 -13.97 6.23 14.64
N ARG A 117 -14.74 6.49 13.57
CA ARG A 117 -14.62 5.72 12.33
C ARG A 117 -13.44 6.24 11.49
N PRO A 118 -12.68 5.36 10.84
CA PRO A 118 -11.57 5.76 9.98
C PRO A 118 -12.11 6.47 8.73
N ARG A 119 -11.33 7.42 8.20
CA ARG A 119 -11.59 7.92 6.85
C ARG A 119 -11.03 6.91 5.86
N VAL A 120 -11.91 6.28 5.09
CA VAL A 120 -11.51 5.39 4.00
C VAL A 120 -11.24 6.23 2.76
N ALA A 121 -9.99 6.26 2.32
CA ALA A 121 -9.57 6.91 1.10
C ALA A 121 -8.40 6.11 0.50
N PRO A 122 -8.58 5.48 -0.67
CA PRO A 122 -7.51 4.73 -1.30
C PRO A 122 -6.30 5.65 -1.59
N PRO A 123 -5.07 5.18 -1.36
CA PRO A 123 -3.88 5.81 -1.94
C PRO A 123 -3.95 5.82 -3.47
N ASP A 124 -3.02 6.53 -4.12
CA ASP A 124 -2.93 6.51 -5.58
C ASP A 124 -2.61 5.10 -6.13
N ASP A 125 -2.87 4.91 -7.42
CA ASP A 125 -2.78 3.60 -8.07
C ASP A 125 -1.35 3.02 -8.06
N ALA A 126 -0.30 3.86 -7.98
CA ALA A 126 1.08 3.40 -7.91
C ALA A 126 1.44 2.93 -6.50
N THR A 127 1.07 3.72 -5.48
CA THR A 127 1.24 3.36 -4.06
C THR A 127 0.50 2.06 -3.73
N ARG A 128 -0.73 1.87 -4.23
CA ARG A 128 -1.51 0.64 -4.02
C ARG A 128 -0.88 -0.58 -4.68
N LEU A 129 -0.32 -0.41 -5.88
CA LEU A 129 0.39 -1.51 -6.55
C LEU A 129 1.64 -1.90 -5.78
N HIS A 130 2.43 -0.91 -5.36
CA HIS A 130 3.63 -1.17 -4.57
C HIS A 130 3.32 -1.87 -3.24
N ALA A 131 2.30 -1.41 -2.51
CA ALA A 131 1.84 -2.08 -1.30
C ALA A 131 1.39 -3.53 -1.57
N SER A 132 0.74 -3.78 -2.70
CA SER A 132 0.31 -5.13 -3.11
C SER A 132 1.48 -6.06 -3.37
N GLU A 133 2.51 -5.56 -4.07
CA GLU A 133 3.74 -6.32 -4.35
C GLU A 133 4.49 -6.67 -3.05
N HIS A 134 4.62 -5.71 -2.13
CA HIS A 134 5.23 -5.95 -0.83
C HIS A 134 4.46 -6.97 0.01
N MET A 135 3.13 -6.90 0.03
CA MET A 135 2.30 -7.88 0.72
C MET A 135 2.42 -9.27 0.11
N LEU A 136 2.40 -9.40 -1.21
CA LEU A 136 2.61 -10.69 -1.88
C LEU A 136 4.01 -11.26 -1.58
N ALA A 137 5.05 -10.43 -1.64
CA ALA A 137 6.41 -10.84 -1.32
C ALA A 137 6.52 -11.31 0.14
N ALA A 138 5.90 -10.59 1.08
CA ALA A 138 5.84 -10.97 2.49
C ALA A 138 5.08 -12.28 2.68
N LEU A 139 3.94 -12.48 2.01
CA LEU A 139 3.16 -13.72 2.10
C LEU A 139 3.93 -14.93 1.55
N ILE A 140 4.59 -14.78 0.40
CA ILE A 140 5.42 -15.84 -0.20
C ILE A 140 6.63 -16.15 0.69
N GLY A 141 7.31 -15.13 1.20
CA GLY A 141 8.46 -15.30 2.09
C GLY A 141 8.09 -15.80 3.49
N ALA A 142 6.84 -15.60 3.92
CA ALA A 142 6.34 -16.05 5.21
C ALA A 142 5.81 -17.50 5.19
N VAL A 143 5.70 -18.15 4.02
CA VAL A 143 5.31 -19.58 3.95
C VAL A 143 6.40 -20.41 4.64
N PRO A 144 6.12 -21.02 5.81
CA PRO A 144 7.05 -21.97 6.41
C PRO A 144 6.90 -23.26 5.61
N GLY A 145 7.94 -23.65 4.84
CA GLY A 145 8.03 -25.00 4.28
C GLY A 145 8.34 -25.16 2.79
N SER A 146 8.66 -24.11 2.01
CA SER A 146 9.14 -24.29 0.63
C SER A 146 10.67 -24.14 0.51
N LEU A 147 11.38 -25.04 1.17
CA LEU A 147 12.71 -25.52 0.76
C LEU A 147 12.76 -27.02 1.04
N SER A 148 12.47 -27.80 0.01
CA SER A 148 12.92 -29.19 -0.16
C SER A 148 12.99 -29.48 -1.64
#